data_AF-A0A6P0TB43-F1
#
_entry.id   AF-A0A6P0TB43-F1
#
_cell.length_a   1.000
_cell.length_b   1.000
_cell.length_c   1.000
_cell.angle_alpha   90.00
_cell.angle_beta   90.00
_cell.angle_gamma   90.00
#
_symmetry.space_group_name_H-M   'P 1'
#
loop_
_entity.id
_entity.type
_entity.pdbx_description
1 polymer ?
#
loop_
_entity_poly.entity_id
_entity_poly.type
_entity_poly.pdbx_seq_one_letter_code
_entity_poly.pdbx_strand_id
1 'polypeptide(L)'
;MADITGSWLGSYWQQGSATRFEATFVQANNVVSGRISDDGPQGEADISGDIIGRHIEFIKQYLSHPERIRYTGTISEDGNFMSGQWTIGSKHSGTWEAYRGEDEFMISLQKRLEKQTALTGANR
;
A
#
# COMPACT_ATOMS: atom_id res chain seq x y z
N MET A 1 9.91 -5.88 17.99
CA MET A 1 9.67 -5.24 16.68
C MET A 1 8.34 -5.75 16.17
N ALA A 2 7.49 -4.87 15.67
CA ALA A 2 6.23 -5.28 15.08
C ALA A 2 6.52 -5.96 13.73
N ASP A 3 6.07 -7.20 13.59
CA ASP A 3 6.05 -7.89 12.30
C ASP A 3 5.00 -7.22 11.42
N ILE A 4 5.38 -6.78 10.22
CA ILE A 4 4.47 -6.15 9.26
C ILE A 4 3.86 -7.14 8.27
N THR A 5 4.13 -8.43 8.42
CA THR A 5 3.56 -9.48 7.55
C THR A 5 2.04 -9.39 7.54
N GLY A 6 1.44 -9.48 6.34
CA GLY A 6 0.00 -9.40 6.13
C GLY A 6 -0.40 -8.44 5.03
N SER A 7 -1.71 -8.20 4.92
CA SER A 7 -2.29 -7.27 3.95
C SER A 7 -2.31 -5.85 4.50
N TRP A 8 -2.09 -4.89 3.61
CA TRP A 8 -2.03 -3.47 3.87
C TRP A 8 -2.79 -2.71 2.79
N LEU A 9 -3.58 -1.75 3.21
CA LEU A 9 -4.29 -0.84 2.32
C LEU A 9 -3.68 0.53 2.47
N GLY A 10 -3.29 1.13 1.35
CA GLY A 10 -2.61 2.40 1.36
C GLY A 10 -3.07 3.36 0.29
N SER A 11 -2.57 4.57 0.40
CA SER A 11 -2.73 5.62 -0.58
C SER A 11 -1.39 6.29 -0.80
N TYR A 12 -1.09 6.62 -2.05
CA TYR A 12 0.02 7.52 -2.38
C TYR A 12 -0.52 8.73 -3.13
N TRP A 13 0.12 9.87 -2.94
CA TRP A 13 -0.27 11.12 -3.59
C TRP A 13 0.75 11.49 -4.65
N GLN A 14 0.28 11.73 -5.85
CA GLN A 14 1.07 12.31 -6.94
C GLN A 14 0.44 13.63 -7.35
N GLN A 15 1.17 14.74 -7.16
CA GLN A 15 0.68 16.08 -7.54
C GLN A 15 -0.71 16.40 -6.94
N GLY A 16 -0.98 15.94 -5.72
CA GLY A 16 -2.26 16.12 -5.02
C GLY A 16 -3.35 15.10 -5.35
N SER A 17 -3.15 14.22 -6.34
CA SER A 17 -4.08 13.13 -6.64
C SER A 17 -3.75 11.88 -5.84
N ALA A 18 -4.71 11.42 -5.02
CA ALA A 18 -4.58 10.20 -4.23
C ALA A 18 -4.88 8.96 -5.08
N THR A 19 -3.97 7.99 -5.08
CA THR A 19 -4.17 6.67 -5.69
C THR A 19 -4.10 5.60 -4.61
N ARG A 20 -5.10 4.74 -4.57
CA ARG A 20 -5.18 3.64 -3.62
C ARG A 20 -4.39 2.44 -4.11
N PHE A 21 -3.84 1.69 -3.16
CA PHE A 21 -3.18 0.44 -3.43
C PHE A 21 -3.45 -0.57 -2.32
N GLU A 22 -3.36 -1.84 -2.68
CA GLU A 22 -3.32 -2.97 -1.76
C GLU A 22 -1.95 -3.62 -1.87
N ALA A 23 -1.33 -3.90 -0.72
CA ALA A 23 -0.04 -4.57 -0.65
C ALA A 23 -0.11 -5.75 0.32
N THR A 24 0.57 -6.84 -0.03
CA THR A 24 0.85 -7.94 0.90
C THR A 24 2.33 -7.94 1.17
N PHE A 25 2.71 -7.74 2.43
CA PHE A 25 4.09 -7.82 2.88
C PHE A 25 4.35 -9.16 3.57
N VAL A 26 5.56 -9.67 3.38
CA VAL A 26 6.13 -10.83 4.07
C VAL A 26 7.48 -10.39 4.61
N GLN A 27 7.61 -10.36 5.94
CA GLN A 27 8.83 -10.00 6.62
C GLN A 27 9.59 -11.25 7.05
N ALA A 28 10.87 -11.33 6.67
CA ALA A 28 11.79 -12.35 7.14
C ALA A 28 13.02 -11.65 7.73
N ASN A 29 13.11 -11.63 9.07
CA ASN A 29 14.08 -10.83 9.82
C ASN A 29 13.95 -9.33 9.49
N ASN A 30 14.98 -8.77 8.85
CA ASN A 30 15.03 -7.36 8.44
C ASN A 30 14.69 -7.18 6.96
N VAL A 31 14.41 -8.27 6.22
CA VAL A 31 14.06 -8.20 4.80
C VAL A 31 12.54 -8.21 4.67
N VAL A 32 12.01 -7.32 3.83
CA VAL A 32 10.61 -7.32 3.44
C VAL A 32 10.49 -7.65 1.95
N SER A 33 9.55 -8.53 1.63
CA SER A 33 9.16 -8.85 0.26
C SER A 33 7.65 -8.85 0.14
N GLY A 34 7.11 -8.77 -1.07
CA GLY A 34 5.66 -8.73 -1.22
C GLY A 34 5.17 -8.47 -2.62
N ARG A 35 3.86 -8.26 -2.71
CA ARG A 35 3.20 -7.78 -3.93
C ARG A 35 2.34 -6.58 -3.62
N ILE A 36 2.28 -5.65 -4.56
CA ILE A 36 1.43 -4.47 -4.50
C ILE A 36 0.63 -4.35 -5.79
N SER A 37 -0.65 -4.06 -5.65
CA SER A 37 -1.56 -3.75 -6.75
C SER A 37 -2.17 -2.39 -6.48
N ASP A 38 -2.03 -1.47 -7.43
CA ASP A 38 -2.77 -0.22 -7.44
C ASP A 38 -4.01 -0.33 -8.32
N ASP A 39 -4.96 0.59 -8.14
CA ASP A 39 -6.11 0.75 -9.05
C ASP A 39 -5.70 1.34 -10.43
N GLY A 40 -4.40 1.36 -10.73
CA GLY A 40 -3.82 1.90 -11.95
C GLY A 40 -3.77 0.89 -13.09
N PRO A 41 -3.52 1.34 -14.33
CA PRO A 41 -3.46 0.48 -15.50
C PRO A 41 -2.19 -0.40 -15.54
N GLN A 42 -1.24 -0.23 -14.60
CA GLN A 42 0.04 -0.92 -14.60
C GLN A 42 0.00 -2.33 -13.99
N GLY A 43 -1.05 -2.65 -13.21
CA GLY A 43 -1.30 -3.98 -12.64
C GLY A 43 -0.42 -4.32 -11.45
N GLU A 44 -0.14 -5.62 -11.26
CA GLU A 44 0.66 -6.13 -10.14
C GLU A 44 2.15 -5.74 -10.25
N ALA A 45 2.74 -5.42 -9.10
CA ALA A 45 4.15 -5.15 -8.93
C ALA A 45 4.73 -5.94 -7.76
N ASP A 46 6.00 -6.31 -7.90
CA ASP A 46 6.76 -6.93 -6.82
C ASP A 46 7.36 -5.87 -5.90
N ILE A 47 7.49 -6.24 -4.64
CA ILE A 47 8.09 -5.41 -3.61
C ILE A 47 9.28 -6.14 -2.99
N SER A 48 10.39 -5.42 -2.81
CA SER A 48 11.57 -5.92 -2.09
C SER A 48 12.26 -4.78 -1.34
N GLY A 49 12.65 -4.99 -0.09
CA GLY A 49 13.27 -3.97 0.73
C GLY A 49 13.73 -4.48 2.08
N ASP A 50 13.99 -3.53 2.98
CA ASP A 50 14.52 -3.78 4.31
C ASP A 50 13.81 -2.94 5.39
N ILE A 51 13.83 -3.44 6.62
CA ILE A 51 13.29 -2.79 7.81
C ILE A 51 14.39 -2.72 8.88
N ILE A 52 14.63 -1.51 9.40
CA ILE A 52 15.58 -1.26 10.47
C ILE A 52 14.86 -0.51 11.59
N GLY A 53 14.57 -1.21 12.69
CA GLY A 53 13.79 -0.66 13.80
C GLY A 53 12.36 -0.32 13.38
N ARG A 54 12.04 0.97 13.27
CA ARG A 54 10.75 1.46 12.75
C ARG A 54 10.86 2.05 11.34
N HIS A 55 12.05 2.11 10.77
CA HIS A 55 12.25 2.60 9.42
C HIS A 55 12.01 1.47 8.42
N ILE A 56 11.23 1.75 7.38
CA ILE A 56 10.98 0.84 6.27
C ILE A 56 11.44 1.49 4.97
N GLU A 57 12.17 0.74 4.17
CA GLU A 57 12.55 1.13 2.81
C GLU A 57 12.30 -0.03 1.87
N PHE A 58 11.58 0.20 0.78
CA PHE A 58 11.35 -0.83 -0.23
C PHE A 58 11.29 -0.26 -1.64
N ILE A 59 11.55 -1.15 -2.60
CA ILE A 59 11.44 -0.87 -4.02
C ILE A 59 10.22 -1.62 -4.55
N LYS A 60 9.33 -0.88 -5.19
CA LYS A 60 8.25 -1.40 -6.03
C LYS A 60 8.74 -1.47 -7.47
N GLN A 61 8.53 -2.61 -8.11
CA GLN A 61 8.84 -2.80 -9.53
C GLN A 61 7.67 -3.50 -10.23
N TYR A 62 7.08 -2.84 -11.23
CA TYR A 62 6.01 -3.45 -12.02
C TYR A 62 6.53 -4.63 -12.84
N LEU A 63 5.73 -5.67 -12.97
CA LEU A 63 6.07 -6.79 -13.87
C LEU A 63 6.06 -6.37 -15.34
N SER A 64 5.27 -5.34 -15.67
CA SER A 64 5.08 -4.82 -17.01
C SER A 64 6.13 -3.75 -17.42
N HIS A 65 6.84 -3.14 -16.47
CA HIS A 65 7.73 -2.00 -16.74
C HIS A 65 9.01 -2.05 -15.88
N PRO A 66 10.18 -1.64 -16.42
CA PRO A 66 11.45 -1.71 -15.70
C PRO A 66 11.64 -0.59 -14.66
N GLU A 67 10.70 0.36 -14.55
CA GLU A 67 10.82 1.48 -13.63
C GLU A 67 10.72 1.00 -12.18
N ARG A 68 11.68 1.45 -11.37
CA ARG A 68 11.76 1.16 -9.94
C ARG A 68 11.31 2.37 -9.16
N ILE A 69 10.33 2.17 -8.29
CA ILE A 69 9.78 3.20 -7.41
C ILE A 69 10.29 2.92 -6.00
N ARG A 70 11.01 3.87 -5.42
CA ARG A 70 11.52 3.74 -4.05
C ARG A 70 10.53 4.35 -3.08
N TYR A 71 10.16 3.59 -2.06
CA TYR A 71 9.34 4.01 -0.93
C TYR A 71 10.21 3.98 0.33
N THR A 72 10.16 5.07 1.09
CA THR A 72 10.76 5.17 2.42
C THR A 72 9.66 5.58 3.40
N GLY A 73 9.74 5.11 4.63
CA GLY A 73 8.73 5.44 5.62
C GLY A 73 9.08 5.03 7.04
N THR A 74 8.12 5.25 7.93
CA THR A 74 8.19 4.88 9.34
C THR A 74 6.94 4.10 9.72
N ILE A 75 7.13 3.03 10.47
CA ILE A 75 6.09 2.20 11.07
C ILE A 75 5.71 2.81 12.43
N SER A 76 4.41 2.91 12.70
CA SER A 76 3.87 3.35 13.99
C SER A 76 4.28 2.40 15.12
N GLU A 77 4.19 2.87 16.37
CA GLU A 77 4.57 2.07 17.53
C GLU A 77 3.64 0.86 17.75
N ASP A 78 2.36 1.00 17.37
CA ASP A 78 1.37 -0.07 17.41
C ASP A 78 1.48 -1.07 16.24
N GLY A 79 2.31 -0.78 15.22
CA GLY A 79 2.51 -1.64 14.05
C GLY A 79 1.31 -1.73 13.10
N ASN A 80 0.32 -0.83 13.22
CA ASN A 80 -0.89 -0.84 12.40
C ASN A 80 -0.90 0.23 11.31
N PHE A 81 0.09 1.12 11.31
CA PHE A 81 0.18 2.23 10.37
C PHE A 81 1.62 2.43 9.87
N MET A 82 1.74 2.80 8.60
CA MET A 82 2.99 3.19 7.96
C MET A 82 2.77 4.47 7.17
N SER A 83 3.76 5.38 7.18
CA SER A 83 3.72 6.54 6.30
C SER A 83 5.12 7.00 5.91
N GLY A 84 5.22 7.71 4.79
CA GLY A 84 6.49 8.24 4.33
C GLY A 84 6.43 8.90 2.95
N GLN A 85 7.53 8.76 2.21
CA GLN A 85 7.71 9.33 0.88
C GLN A 85 8.00 8.26 -0.16
N TRP A 86 7.55 8.48 -1.39
CA TRP A 86 7.91 7.66 -2.54
C TRP A 86 8.55 8.54 -3.61
N THR A 87 9.39 7.92 -4.44
CA THR A 87 10.12 8.58 -5.52
C THR A 87 10.27 7.64 -6.71
N ILE A 88 10.13 8.18 -7.91
CA ILE A 88 10.39 7.48 -9.17
C ILE A 88 11.33 8.32 -10.05
N GLY A 89 12.56 7.84 -10.18
CA GLY A 89 13.65 8.60 -10.82
C GLY A 89 13.82 9.99 -10.22
N SER A 90 14.09 10.99 -11.06
CA SER A 90 14.17 12.40 -10.69
C SER A 90 12.89 13.20 -10.99
N LYS A 91 11.84 12.53 -11.48
CA LYS A 91 10.68 13.20 -12.09
C LYS A 91 9.48 13.32 -11.17
N HIS A 92 9.19 12.29 -10.36
CA HIS A 92 8.03 12.31 -9.47
C HIS A 92 8.37 11.81 -8.07
N SER A 93 7.70 12.43 -7.11
CA SER A 93 7.77 12.10 -5.70
C SER A 93 6.45 12.45 -5.04
N GLY A 94 6.19 11.86 -3.88
CA GLY A 94 5.04 12.23 -3.08
C GLY A 94 4.97 11.51 -1.75
N THR A 95 3.93 11.81 -1.00
CA THR A 95 3.63 11.14 0.26
C THR A 95 2.95 9.80 0.00
N TRP A 96 3.09 8.86 0.93
CA TRP A 96 2.26 7.67 0.99
C TRP A 96 1.95 7.30 2.43
N GLU A 97 0.87 6.57 2.60
CA GLU A 97 0.46 5.98 3.86
C GLU A 97 -0.17 4.60 3.63
N ALA A 98 -0.09 3.73 4.63
CA ALA A 98 -0.70 2.41 4.61
C ALA A 98 -1.16 1.98 6.00
N TYR A 99 -2.32 1.34 6.05
CA TYR A 99 -2.95 0.79 7.24
C TYR A 99 -3.05 -0.72 7.11
N ARG A 100 -2.94 -1.42 8.24
CA ARG A 100 -3.06 -2.87 8.26
C ARG A 100 -4.48 -3.29 7.88
N GLY A 101 -4.58 -4.18 6.91
CA GLY A 101 -5.82 -4.45 6.17
C GLY A 101 -6.84 -5.32 6.90
N GLU A 102 -6.52 -5.95 8.04
CA GLU A 102 -7.47 -6.85 8.70
C GLU A 102 -8.75 -6.13 9.17
N ASP A 103 -8.64 -4.91 9.67
CA ASP A 103 -9.80 -4.13 10.13
C ASP A 103 -10.42 -3.29 9.01
N GLU A 104 -9.62 -2.64 8.15
CA GLU A 104 -10.14 -1.72 7.14
C GLU A 104 -10.61 -2.40 5.83
N PHE A 105 -10.07 -3.56 5.45
CA PHE A 105 -10.56 -4.30 4.28
C PHE A 105 -11.99 -4.78 4.54
N MET A 106 -12.26 -5.32 5.73
CA MET A 106 -13.61 -5.72 6.11
C MET A 106 -14.55 -4.52 6.20
N ILE A 107 -14.13 -3.41 6.80
CA ILE A 107 -14.94 -2.18 6.86
C ILE A 107 -15.21 -1.60 5.46
N SER A 108 -14.22 -1.62 4.56
CA SER A 108 -14.36 -1.08 3.21
C SER A 108 -15.13 -2.00 2.27
N LEU A 109 -14.99 -3.33 2.40
CA LEU A 109 -15.85 -4.32 1.75
C LEU A 109 -17.30 -4.15 2.20
N GLN A 110 -17.53 -4.02 3.52
CA GLN A 110 -18.86 -3.85 4.08
C GLN A 110 -19.49 -2.55 3.58
N LYS A 111 -18.76 -1.43 3.57
CA LYS A 111 -19.22 -0.16 2.98
C LYS A 111 -19.48 -0.25 1.47
N ARG A 112 -18.68 -1.01 0.71
CA ARG A 112 -18.89 -1.22 -0.73
C ARG A 112 -20.13 -2.07 -1.00
N LEU A 113 -20.31 -3.16 -0.25
CA LEU A 113 -21.50 -4.01 -0.29
C LEU A 113 -22.76 -3.23 0.08
N GLU A 114 -22.73 -2.42 1.15
CA GLU A 114 -23.84 -1.55 1.54
C GLU A 114 -24.20 -0.54 0.46
N LYS A 115 -23.21 0.13 -0.14
CA LYS A 115 -23.43 1.09 -1.23
C LYS A 115 -24.04 0.43 -2.47
N GLN A 116 -23.59 -0.78 -2.82
CA GLN A 116 -24.11 -1.53 -3.97
C GLN A 116 -25.54 -2.04 -3.74
N THR A 117 -25.87 -2.43 -2.50
CA THR A 117 -27.22 -2.87 -2.10
C THR A 117 -28.20 -1.69 -2.06
N ALA A 118 -27.75 -0.51 -1.62
CA ALA A 118 -28.56 0.72 -1.63
C ALA A 118 -28.90 1.20 -3.06
N LEU A 119 -27.97 1.03 -4.01
CA LEU A 119 -28.18 1.35 -5.43
C LEU A 119 -29.13 0.38 -6.15
N THR A 120 -29.22 -0.87 -5.69
CA THR A 120 -30.14 -1.88 -6.27
C THR A 120 -31.52 -1.90 -5.61
N GLY A 121 -31.66 -1.33 -4.40
CA GLY A 121 -32.94 -1.21 -3.70
C GLY A 121 -33.79 0.02 -4.06
N ALA A 122 -33.24 1.00 -4.80
CA ALA A 122 -33.91 2.27 -5.11
C ALA A 122 -34.77 2.25 -6.41
N ASN A 123 -34.83 1.12 -7.11
CA ASN A 123 -35.69 0.91 -8.29
C ASN A 123 -36.79 -0.13 -8.00
N ARG A 124 -37.71 0.21 -7.09
CA ARG A 124 -39.00 -0.49 -6.96
C ARG A 124 -40.11 0.45 -6.55
#